data_AF-A0A7C9JF59-F1
#
_entry.id   AF-A0A7C9JF59-F1
#
_cell.length_a   1.000
_cell.length_b   1.000
_cell.length_c   1.000
_cell.angle_alpha   90.00
_cell.angle_beta   90.00
_cell.angle_gamma   90.00
#
_symmetry.space_group_name_H-M   'P 1'
#
loop_
_entity.id
_entity.type
_entity.pdbx_description
1 polymer ?
#
loop_
_entity_poly.entity_id
_entity_poly.type
_entity_poly.pdbx_seq_one_letter_code
_entity_poly.pdbx_strand_id
1 'polypeptide(L)' 'MRKLLASAALVSGVFLTVSVTAAPAQADSIRYAYYLQADCYNGGNLGIQWGWWTSYRCVYQTMGGNQWFWFLYA' A
#
# COMPACT_ATOMS: atom_id res chain seq x y z
N MET A 1 -11.09 -56.76 -6.06
CA MET A 1 -10.46 -57.03 -7.36
C MET A 1 -10.37 -55.73 -8.14
N ARG A 2 -9.26 -55.55 -8.88
CA ARG A 2 -8.85 -54.36 -9.64
C ARG A 2 -9.85 -53.97 -10.74
N LYS A 3 -10.03 -52.66 -10.93
CA LYS A 3 -10.13 -52.06 -12.28
C LYS A 3 -9.17 -50.86 -12.32
N LEU A 4 -8.12 -51.03 -13.11
CA LEU A 4 -7.10 -50.05 -13.45
C LEU A 4 -7.53 -49.29 -14.72
N LEU A 5 -6.91 -48.11 -14.92
CA LEU A 5 -6.74 -47.35 -16.18
C LEU A 5 -7.99 -46.61 -16.68
N ALA A 6 -7.95 -45.38 -17.18
CA ALA A 6 -6.93 -44.38 -17.51
C ALA A 6 -7.67 -43.01 -17.52
N SER A 7 -7.07 -41.83 -17.44
CA SER A 7 -6.27 -41.22 -18.51
C SER A 7 -5.67 -39.91 -18.01
N ALA A 8 -4.41 -39.69 -18.37
CA ALA A 8 -3.75 -38.41 -18.26
C ALA A 8 -4.43 -37.38 -19.16
N ALA A 9 -4.68 -36.19 -18.62
CA ALA A 9 -4.90 -34.98 -19.40
C ALA A 9 -4.05 -33.85 -18.79
N LEU A 10 -2.78 -33.83 -19.18
CA LEU A 10 -1.96 -32.63 -19.12
C LEU A 10 -2.26 -31.84 -20.39
N VAL A 11 -3.10 -30.80 -20.29
CA VAL A 11 -3.20 -29.76 -21.32
C VAL A 11 -3.25 -28.41 -20.62
N SER A 12 -2.06 -27.87 -20.39
CA SER A 12 -1.69 -26.50 -20.75
C SER A 12 -2.82 -25.49 -20.80
N GLY A 13 -3.27 -25.03 -19.64
CA GLY A 13 -4.23 -23.94 -19.51
C GLY A 13 -3.56 -22.75 -18.84
N VAL A 14 -2.86 -21.95 -19.66
CA VAL A 14 -2.55 -20.52 -19.46
C VAL A 14 -2.18 -20.14 -18.03
N PHE A 15 -0.88 -19.88 -17.81
CA PHE A 15 -0.43 -18.98 -16.76
C PHE A 15 -1.10 -17.62 -16.99
N LEU A 16 -2.32 -17.46 -16.48
CA LEU A 16 -2.92 -16.17 -16.21
C LEU A 16 -2.07 -15.62 -15.06
N THR A 17 -0.93 -15.05 -15.43
CA THR A 17 -0.27 -14.03 -14.65
C THR A 17 -1.24 -12.86 -14.60
N VAL A 18 -2.29 -13.02 -13.79
CA VAL A 18 -3.00 -11.91 -13.18
C VAL A 18 -1.99 -11.34 -12.18
N SER A 19 -0.92 -10.74 -12.68
CA SER A 19 -0.24 -9.66 -12.00
C SER A 19 -1.14 -8.44 -12.13
N VAL A 20 -2.39 -8.57 -11.68
CA VAL A 20 -3.09 -7.44 -11.14
C VAL A 20 -2.42 -7.25 -9.80
N THR A 21 -1.26 -6.59 -9.85
CA THR A 21 -0.78 -5.80 -8.72
C THR A 21 -1.79 -4.68 -8.52
N ALA A 22 -3.01 -5.02 -8.15
CA ALA A 22 -3.75 -4.19 -7.23
C ALA A 22 -2.92 -4.28 -5.96
N ALA A 23 -1.87 -3.45 -5.89
CA ALA A 23 -1.36 -3.02 -4.61
C ALA A 23 -2.64 -2.67 -3.84
N PRO A 24 -2.88 -3.30 -2.68
CA PRO A 24 -4.10 -3.01 -1.92
C PRO A 24 -4.20 -1.49 -1.88
N ALA A 25 -5.38 -0.95 -2.15
CA ALA A 25 -5.62 0.46 -1.90
C ALA A 25 -5.47 0.61 -0.38
N GLN A 26 -4.23 0.79 0.08
CA GLN A 26 -3.86 0.97 1.47
C GLN A 26 -4.69 2.21 1.85
N ALA A 27 -5.69 2.02 2.69
CA ALA A 27 -6.46 3.15 3.17
C ALA A 27 -5.46 4.10 3.82
N ASP A 28 -5.27 5.26 3.18
CA ASP A 28 -4.24 6.25 3.49
C ASP A 28 -4.30 6.55 4.99
N SER A 29 -3.35 6.00 5.74
CA SER A 29 -3.41 5.97 7.21
C SER A 29 -2.57 7.12 7.75
N ILE A 30 -3.09 7.84 8.74
CA ILE A 30 -2.31 8.89 9.41
C ILE A 30 -1.13 8.22 10.10
N ARG A 31 0.08 8.66 9.76
CA ARG A 31 1.32 8.21 10.40
C ARG A 31 1.81 9.22 11.43
N TYR A 32 1.83 10.50 11.05
CA TYR A 32 2.42 11.57 11.85
C TYR A 32 1.71 12.91 11.64
N ALA A 33 1.89 13.84 12.58
CA ALA A 33 1.45 15.22 12.50
C ALA A 33 2.64 16.15 12.80
N TYR A 34 2.81 17.19 11.97
CA TYR A 34 3.94 18.11 12.03
C TYR A 34 3.46 19.56 12.11
N TYR A 35 4.24 20.41 12.77
CA TYR A 35 3.99 21.86 12.75
C TYR A 35 4.39 22.50 11.41
N LEU A 36 5.52 22.07 10.85
CA LEU A 36 6.06 22.61 9.61
C LEU A 36 5.77 21.68 8.43
N GLN A 37 5.46 22.29 7.29
CA GLN A 37 5.24 21.57 6.04
C GLN A 37 6.48 20.78 5.61
N ALA A 38 7.66 21.38 5.81
CA ALA A 38 8.94 20.78 5.44
C ALA A 38 9.19 19.47 6.17
N ASP A 39 8.86 19.38 7.46
CA ASP A 39 9.04 18.17 8.26
C ASP A 39 8.12 17.04 7.79
N CYS A 40 6.89 17.37 7.36
CA CYS A 40 5.97 16.40 6.78
C CYS A 40 6.53 15.79 5.49
N TYR A 41 7.02 16.61 4.56
CA TYR A 41 7.63 16.11 3.32
C TYR A 41 8.93 15.33 3.60
N ASN A 42 9.74 15.77 4.57
CA ASN A 42 10.96 15.07 4.95
C ASN A 42 10.66 13.67 5.49
N GLY A 43 9.75 13.56 6.47
CA GLY A 43 9.31 12.28 7.03
C GLY A 43 8.69 11.37 5.96
N GLY A 44 7.89 11.94 5.05
CA GLY A 44 7.28 11.22 3.93
C GLY A 44 8.32 10.61 3.00
N ASN A 45 9.32 11.40 2.59
CA ASN A 45 10.41 10.94 1.73
C ASN A 45 11.28 9.88 2.41
N LEU A 46 11.58 10.04 3.72
CA LEU A 46 12.34 9.04 4.47
C LEU A 46 11.59 7.71 4.56
N GLY A 47 10.28 7.71 4.79
CA GLY A 47 9.51 6.47 4.82
C GLY A 47 9.43 5.77 3.47
N ILE A 48 9.45 6.51 2.35
CA ILE A 48 9.64 5.91 1.01
C ILE A 48 11.02 5.27 0.90
N GLN A 49 12.08 5.99 1.27
CA GLN A 49 13.47 5.50 1.20
C GLN A 49 13.69 4.25 2.06
N TRP A 50 13.01 4.15 3.20
CA TRP A 50 13.11 3.03 4.13
C TRP A 50 12.11 1.90 3.85
N GLY A 51 11.27 2.06 2.81
CA GLY A 51 10.30 1.05 2.39
C GLY A 51 9.14 0.84 3.36
N TRP A 52 8.83 1.84 4.19
CA TRP A 52 7.69 1.80 5.13
C TRP A 52 6.35 2.00 4.42
N TRP A 53 6.34 2.78 3.35
CA TRP A 53 5.19 3.03 2.48
C TRP A 53 5.64 3.27 1.04
N THR A 54 4.71 3.19 0.10
CA THR A 54 4.97 3.38 -1.35
C THR A 54 4.60 4.77 -1.85
N SER A 55 3.76 5.49 -1.12
CA SER A 55 3.34 6.85 -1.39
C SER A 55 3.01 7.55 -0.07
N TYR A 56 3.02 8.87 -0.06
CA TYR A 56 2.54 9.65 1.06
C TYR A 56 1.88 10.94 0.57
N ARG A 57 1.08 11.56 1.44
CA ARG A 57 0.59 12.92 1.25
C ARG A 57 0.69 13.73 2.54
N CYS A 58 0.93 15.03 2.38
CA CYS A 58 0.90 16.00 3.47
C CYS A 58 -0.35 16.86 3.32
N VAL A 59 -1.22 16.85 4.33
CA VAL A 59 -2.47 17.64 4.31
C VAL A 59 -2.51 18.57 5.51
N TYR A 60 -2.74 19.86 5.26
CA TYR A 60 -2.90 20.85 6.31
C TYR A 60 -4.34 20.80 6.84
N GLN A 61 -4.51 20.36 8.09
CA GLN A 61 -5.82 20.15 8.69
C GLN A 61 -5.79 20.57 10.15
N THR A 62 -6.99 20.74 10.73
CA THR A 62 -7.12 21.02 12.16
C THR A 62 -7.39 19.76 12.99
N MET A 63 -6.74 19.65 14.14
CA MET A 63 -7.08 18.66 15.16
C MET A 63 -8.00 19.31 16.21
N GLY A 64 -9.23 18.81 16.34
CA GLY A 64 -10.18 19.31 17.34
C GLY A 64 -10.59 20.77 17.17
N GLY A 65 -10.41 21.36 15.98
CA GLY A 65 -10.90 22.69 15.60
C GLY A 65 -10.03 23.88 16.02
N ASN A 66 -9.00 23.67 16.85
CA ASN A 66 -8.26 24.78 17.47
C ASN A 66 -6.79 24.88 17.04
N GLN A 67 -6.20 23.79 16.54
CA GLN A 67 -4.79 23.74 16.18
C GLN A 67 -4.64 23.14 14.79
N TRP A 68 -3.78 23.74 13.97
CA TRP A 68 -3.52 23.32 12.59
C TRP A 68 -2.17 22.63 12.49
N PHE A 69 -2.15 21.49 11.82
CA PHE A 69 -0.97 20.67 11.63
C PHE A 69 -0.91 20.15 10.18
N TRP A 70 0.30 19.80 9.76
CA TRP A 70 0.55 19.03 8.56
C TRP A 70 0.50 17.54 8.91
N PHE A 71 -0.57 16.87 8.50
CA PHE A 71 -0.76 15.45 8.69
C PHE A 71 -0.14 14.67 7.53
N LEU A 72 0.73 13.72 7.87
CA LEU A 72 1.30 12.75 6.95
C LEU A 72 0.39 11.53 6.90
N TYR A 73 -0.14 11.25 5.71
CA TYR A 73 -0.85 10.01 5.41
C TYR A 73 0.00 9.15 4.49
N ALA A 74 0.06 7.84 4.76
CA ALA A 74 0.80 6.86 3.96
C ALA A 74 0.37 5.40 4.18
#